data_AF-A0A061N8L9-F1
#
_entry.id   AF-A0A061N8L9-F1
#
_cell.length_a   1.000
_cell.length_b   1.000
_cell.length_c   1.000
_cell.angle_alpha   90.00
_cell.angle_beta   90.00
_cell.angle_gamma   90.00
#
_symmetry.space_group_name_H-M   'P 1'
#
loop_
_entity.id
_entity.type
_entity.pdbx_description
1 polymer ?
#
loop_
_entity_poly.entity_id
_entity_poly.type
_entity_poly.pdbx_seq_one_letter_code
_entity_poly.pdbx_strand_id
1 'polypeptide(L)'
;MFVIASIIDVQAVSQFVNVTFEASVYYFGGFWQLLLLVMLGAALVIAFSKYGKVRIGNRDQVEMSTFRWVSVITISLLGAGGVFWAASEPMYYFMDVPPVHNDIEAATQAAIAPAMAQAFVSWGMVHGLYSVRPVQLYSCMRSIIKGCQ
;
A
#
# COMPACT_ATOMS: atom_id res chain seq x y z
N MET A 1 13.77 24.95 -10.00
CA MET A 1 12.64 25.70 -10.60
C MET A 1 11.43 25.75 -9.68
N PHE A 2 10.92 24.61 -9.19
CA PHE A 2 9.75 24.56 -8.27
C PHE A 2 9.93 25.43 -7.01
N VAL A 3 11.05 25.27 -6.30
CA VAL A 3 11.34 26.06 -5.07
C VAL A 3 11.38 27.57 -5.34
N ILE A 4 11.92 27.99 -6.49
CA ILE A 4 11.99 29.41 -6.87
C ILE A 4 10.59 29.94 -7.17
N ALA A 5 9.75 29.17 -7.88
CA ALA A 5 8.37 29.53 -8.15
C ALA A 5 7.53 29.66 -6.86
N SER A 6 7.74 28.77 -5.87
CA SER A 6 7.06 28.84 -4.57
C SER A 6 7.47 30.05 -3.73
N ILE A 7 8.70 30.56 -3.86
CA ILE A 7 9.13 31.78 -3.15
C ILE A 7 8.45 33.03 -3.74
N ILE A 8 8.15 33.01 -5.05
CA ILE A 8 7.53 34.14 -5.75
C ILE A 8 6.02 34.18 -5.48
N ASP A 9 5.33 33.05 -5.63
CA ASP A 9 3.88 32.95 -5.40
C ASP A 9 3.49 31.52 -4.99
N VAL A 10 3.19 31.34 -3.71
CA VAL A 10 2.78 30.04 -3.15
C VAL A 10 1.39 29.64 -3.62
N GLN A 11 0.49 30.61 -3.78
CA GLN A 11 -0.91 30.39 -4.12
C GLN A 11 -1.05 29.89 -5.56
N ALA A 12 -0.33 30.50 -6.50
CA ALA A 12 -0.31 30.07 -7.89
C ALA A 12 0.24 28.64 -8.04
N VAL A 13 1.32 28.31 -7.31
CA VAL A 13 1.88 26.94 -7.32
C VAL A 13 0.90 25.94 -6.71
N SER A 14 0.25 26.28 -5.59
CA SER A 14 -0.75 25.42 -4.94
C SER A 14 -1.92 25.10 -5.87
N GLN A 15 -2.48 26.11 -6.53
CA GLN A 15 -3.57 25.92 -7.49
C GLN A 15 -3.14 25.04 -8.67
N PHE A 16 -1.95 25.29 -9.23
CA PHE A 16 -1.42 24.47 -10.32
C PHE A 16 -1.25 23.01 -9.92
N VAL A 17 -0.72 22.75 -8.71
CA VAL A 17 -0.57 21.40 -8.17
C VAL A 17 -1.93 20.72 -8.00
N ASN A 18 -2.92 21.41 -7.41
CA ASN A 18 -4.25 20.85 -7.16
C ASN A 18 -4.98 20.49 -8.46
N VAL A 19 -4.99 21.39 -9.45
CA VAL A 19 -5.64 21.14 -10.75
C VAL A 19 -4.98 19.96 -11.47
N THR A 20 -3.65 19.90 -11.47
CA THR A 20 -2.92 18.81 -12.11
C THR A 20 -3.10 17.49 -11.37
N PHE A 21 -3.16 17.53 -10.05
CA PHE A 21 -3.43 16.37 -9.20
C PHE A 21 -4.83 15.83 -9.43
N GLU A 22 -5.87 16.69 -9.43
CA GLU A 22 -7.25 16.30 -9.71
C GLU A 22 -7.39 15.69 -11.10
N ALA A 23 -6.80 16.32 -12.13
CA ALA A 23 -6.78 15.76 -13.48
C ALA A 23 -6.10 14.38 -13.51
N SER A 24 -4.98 14.22 -12.80
CA SER A 24 -4.28 12.94 -12.71
C SER A 24 -5.11 11.87 -12.02
N VAL A 25 -5.78 12.19 -10.91
CA VAL A 25 -6.68 11.28 -10.20
C VAL A 25 -7.86 10.87 -11.08
N TYR A 26 -8.45 11.81 -11.82
CA TYR A 26 -9.59 11.55 -12.69
C TYR A 26 -9.24 10.59 -13.83
N TYR A 27 -8.12 10.82 -14.53
CA TYR A 27 -7.74 10.00 -15.68
C TYR A 27 -7.03 8.69 -15.30
N PHE A 28 -6.16 8.70 -14.29
CA PHE A 28 -5.33 7.54 -13.91
C PHE A 28 -5.84 6.76 -12.69
N GLY A 29 -6.80 7.29 -11.94
CA GLY A 29 -7.29 6.65 -10.71
C GLY A 29 -7.84 5.24 -10.95
N GLY A 30 -8.72 5.08 -11.94
CA GLY A 30 -9.29 3.77 -12.29
C GLY A 30 -8.24 2.78 -12.83
N PHE A 31 -7.29 3.27 -13.64
CA PHE A 31 -6.16 2.48 -14.10
C PHE A 31 -5.34 1.92 -12.92
N TRP A 32 -5.10 2.76 -11.91
CA TRP A 32 -4.33 2.35 -10.74
C TRP A 32 -5.05 1.30 -9.90
N GLN A 33 -6.36 1.44 -9.71
CA GLN A 33 -7.18 0.42 -9.03
C GLN A 33 -7.12 -0.95 -9.73
N LEU A 34 -7.24 -0.96 -11.06
CA LEU A 34 -7.16 -2.20 -11.85
C LEU A 34 -5.77 -2.83 -11.76
N LEU A 35 -4.71 -2.01 -11.85
CA LEU A 35 -3.34 -2.49 -11.81
C LEU A 35 -3.01 -3.16 -10.46
N LEU A 36 -3.48 -2.59 -9.34
CA LEU A 36 -3.32 -3.20 -8.02
C LEU A 36 -4.00 -4.57 -7.93
N LEU A 37 -5.23 -4.70 -8.44
CA LEU A 37 -5.94 -5.97 -8.48
C LEU A 37 -5.25 -7.01 -9.37
N VAL A 38 -4.73 -6.60 -10.53
CA VAL A 38 -3.98 -7.49 -11.44
C VAL A 38 -2.68 -7.95 -10.77
N MET A 39 -1.96 -7.08 -10.08
CA MET A 39 -0.75 -7.46 -9.36
C MET A 39 -1.05 -8.43 -8.22
N LEU A 40 -2.14 -8.24 -7.48
CA LEU A 40 -2.60 -9.19 -6.47
C LEU A 40 -2.97 -10.55 -7.07
N GLY A 41 -3.71 -10.55 -8.17
CA GLY A 41 -4.03 -11.78 -8.90
C GLY A 41 -2.77 -12.51 -9.37
N ALA A 42 -1.82 -11.79 -9.98
CA ALA A 42 -0.56 -12.36 -10.43
C ALA A 42 0.26 -12.93 -9.27
N ALA A 43 0.29 -12.24 -8.12
CA ALA A 43 0.96 -12.69 -6.92
C ALA A 43 0.36 -14.01 -6.39
N LEU A 44 -0.96 -14.08 -6.26
CA LEU A 44 -1.67 -15.29 -5.85
C LEU A 44 -1.45 -16.44 -6.83
N VAL A 45 -1.52 -16.17 -8.14
CA VAL A 45 -1.25 -17.17 -9.18
C VAL A 45 0.16 -17.73 -9.01
N ILE A 46 1.17 -16.88 -8.85
CA ILE A 46 2.55 -17.34 -8.66
C ILE A 46 2.68 -18.16 -7.37
N ALA A 47 2.09 -17.70 -6.27
CA ALA A 47 2.14 -18.36 -4.97
C ALA A 47 1.58 -19.80 -4.99
N PHE A 48 0.44 -20.00 -5.67
CA PHE A 48 -0.21 -21.31 -5.81
C PHE A 48 0.30 -22.14 -7.00
N SER A 49 0.97 -21.52 -7.97
CA SER A 49 1.53 -22.22 -9.12
C SER A 49 2.76 -23.07 -8.78
N LYS A 50 3.20 -23.86 -9.76
CA LYS A 50 4.48 -24.60 -9.72
C LYS A 50 5.68 -23.66 -9.57
N TYR A 51 5.59 -22.43 -10.07
CA TYR A 51 6.65 -21.44 -9.98
C TYR A 51 6.88 -20.97 -8.53
N GLY A 52 5.85 -20.98 -7.68
CA GLY A 52 5.94 -20.76 -6.23
C GLY A 52 6.79 -21.78 -5.45
N LYS A 53 7.31 -22.82 -6.12
CA LYS A 53 8.22 -23.82 -5.53
C LYS A 53 9.68 -23.60 -5.93
N VAL A 54 9.95 -22.71 -6.89
CA VAL A 54 11.31 -22.47 -7.40
C VAL A 54 12.13 -21.71 -6.35
N ARG A 55 13.32 -22.22 -6.02
CA ARG A 55 14.24 -21.51 -5.13
C ARG A 55 14.92 -20.39 -5.92
N ILE A 56 14.85 -19.17 -5.39
CA ILE A 56 15.59 -18.04 -5.95
C ILE A 56 16.96 -18.05 -5.31
N GLY A 57 17.98 -18.35 -6.11
CA GLY A 57 19.38 -18.49 -5.67
C GLY A 57 19.92 -19.90 -5.89
N ASN A 58 21.24 -19.99 -6.06
CA ASN A 58 21.97 -21.23 -6.30
C ASN A 58 22.76 -21.65 -5.04
N ARG A 59 22.11 -21.64 -3.88
CA ARG A 59 22.72 -22.01 -2.59
C ARG A 59 21.81 -22.98 -1.86
N ASP A 60 22.40 -24.07 -1.36
CA ASP A 60 21.69 -25.10 -0.58
C ASP A 60 21.49 -24.71 0.90
N GLN A 61 22.15 -23.64 1.35
CA GLN A 61 22.07 -23.16 2.73
C GLN A 61 21.28 -21.86 2.82
N VAL A 62 20.43 -21.76 3.85
CA VAL A 62 19.62 -20.57 4.15
C VAL A 62 20.52 -19.48 4.74
N GLU A 63 20.59 -18.31 4.09
CA GLU A 63 21.45 -17.18 4.53
C GLU A 63 20.98 -16.52 5.84
N MET A 64 19.69 -16.60 6.17
CA MET A 64 19.12 -15.93 7.34
C MET A 64 17.99 -16.75 7.97
N SER A 65 17.93 -16.77 9.30
CA SER A 65 16.84 -17.45 10.01
C SER A 65 15.48 -16.82 9.68
N THR A 66 14.43 -17.63 9.73
CA THR A 66 13.04 -17.18 9.46
C THR A 66 12.69 -15.94 10.26
N PHE A 67 13.06 -15.89 11.55
CA PHE A 67 12.80 -14.74 12.40
C PHE A 67 13.49 -13.48 11.88
N ARG A 68 14.79 -13.57 11.57
CA ARG A 68 15.56 -12.43 11.06
C ARG A 68 15.02 -11.95 9.71
N TRP A 69 14.61 -12.87 8.84
CA TRP A 69 14.00 -12.55 7.56
C TRP A 69 12.65 -11.83 7.71
N VAL A 70 11.77 -12.32 8.60
CA VAL A 70 10.48 -11.66 8.90
C VAL A 70 10.73 -10.26 9.46
N SER A 71 11.64 -10.11 10.42
CA SER A 71 11.96 -8.80 10.98
C SER A 71 12.44 -7.80 9.93
N VAL A 72 13.30 -8.22 9.00
CA VAL A 72 13.79 -7.36 7.91
C VAL A 72 12.63 -6.94 7.00
N ILE A 73 11.72 -7.85 6.66
CA ILE A 73 10.55 -7.53 5.84
C ILE A 73 9.62 -6.56 6.56
N THR A 74 9.28 -6.84 7.82
CA THR A 74 8.38 -5.98 8.61
C THR A 74 8.93 -4.55 8.73
N ILE A 75 10.22 -4.40 9.05
CA ILE A 75 10.85 -3.07 9.19
C ILE A 75 10.98 -2.38 7.82
N SER A 76 11.26 -3.13 6.75
CA SER A 76 11.35 -2.55 5.40
C SER A 76 10.00 -2.08 4.84
N LEU A 77 8.90 -2.70 5.25
CA LEU A 77 7.53 -2.34 4.86
C LEU A 77 7.01 -1.13 5.65
N LEU A 78 7.39 -1.02 6.93
CA LEU A 78 7.11 0.13 7.79
C LEU A 78 8.10 1.28 7.48
N GLY A 79 8.03 1.85 6.29
CA GLY A 79 8.75 3.10 6.01
C GLY A 79 8.36 4.22 6.98
N ALA A 80 9.10 5.33 7.03
CA ALA A 80 8.83 6.46 7.93
C ALA A 80 7.39 7.02 7.82
N GLY A 81 6.78 6.92 6.63
CA GLY A 81 5.37 7.30 6.42
C GLY A 81 4.36 6.35 7.06
N GLY A 82 4.69 5.08 7.26
CA GLY A 82 3.74 4.08 7.79
C GLY A 82 3.30 4.38 9.23
N VAL A 83 4.22 4.86 10.08
CA VAL A 83 3.89 5.22 11.47
C VAL A 83 3.00 6.46 11.53
N PHE A 84 3.25 7.44 10.66
CA PHE A 84 2.44 8.65 10.56
C PHE A 84 1.01 8.31 10.11
N TRP A 85 0.88 7.63 8.96
CA TRP A 85 -0.41 7.33 8.38
C TRP A 85 -1.21 6.25 9.15
N ALA A 86 -0.56 5.39 9.93
CA ALA A 86 -1.25 4.41 10.78
C ALA A 86 -2.23 5.07 11.78
N ALA A 87 -1.90 6.26 12.29
CA ALA A 87 -2.79 7.02 13.17
C ALA A 87 -3.62 8.06 12.40
N SER A 88 -3.00 8.72 11.41
CA SER A 88 -3.65 9.83 10.70
C SER A 88 -4.76 9.38 9.76
N GLU A 89 -4.63 8.23 9.09
CA GLU A 89 -5.59 7.79 8.08
C GLU A 89 -6.93 7.32 8.66
N PRO A 90 -7.00 6.49 9.72
CA PRO A 90 -8.27 6.17 10.37
C PRO A 90 -8.96 7.42 10.93
N MET A 91 -8.18 8.37 11.44
CA MET A 91 -8.72 9.65 11.93
C MET A 91 -9.29 10.49 10.79
N TYR A 92 -8.63 10.52 9.64
CA TYR A 92 -9.14 11.20 8.44
C TYR A 92 -10.47 10.60 7.99
N TYR A 93 -10.57 9.28 7.83
CA TYR A 93 -11.81 8.63 7.40
C TYR A 93 -12.93 8.64 8.44
N PHE A 94 -12.60 8.90 9.70
CA PHE A 94 -13.59 9.13 10.75
C PHE A 94 -14.22 10.53 10.63
N MET A 95 -13.44 11.53 10.22
CA MET A 95 -13.89 12.91 10.02
C MET A 95 -14.48 13.17 8.63
N ASP A 96 -14.05 12.40 7.63
CA ASP A 96 -14.50 12.47 6.24
C ASP A 96 -14.84 11.04 5.78
N VAL A 97 -16.11 10.66 5.94
CA VAL A 97 -16.55 9.28 5.72
C VAL A 97 -16.46 8.93 4.24
N PRO A 98 -15.85 7.78 3.87
CA PRO A 98 -15.75 7.38 2.47
C PRO A 98 -17.13 7.35 1.78
N PRO A 99 -17.26 7.81 0.52
CA PRO A 99 -18.52 7.98 -0.20
C PRO A 99 -19.28 6.67 -0.52
N VAL A 100 -18.72 5.53 -0.14
CA VAL A 100 -19.41 4.23 -0.16
C VAL A 100 -20.38 4.09 1.02
N HIS A 101 -20.23 4.90 2.07
CA HIS A 101 -21.03 4.90 3.29
C HIS A 101 -21.78 6.23 3.49
N ASN A 102 -22.54 6.66 2.48
CA ASN A 102 -23.24 7.96 2.48
C ASN A 102 -24.30 8.12 3.59
N ASP A 103 -24.73 7.02 4.20
CA ASP A 103 -25.75 7.00 5.25
C ASP A 103 -25.16 7.21 6.67
N ILE A 104 -23.84 7.39 6.78
CA ILE A 104 -23.15 7.50 8.06
C ILE A 104 -22.60 8.92 8.22
N GLU A 105 -23.02 9.61 9.27
CA GLU A 105 -22.47 10.92 9.62
C GLU A 105 -21.04 10.81 10.16
N ALA A 106 -20.20 11.74 9.74
CA ALA A 106 -18.83 11.87 10.23
C ALA A 106 -18.78 12.10 11.75
N ALA A 107 -17.66 11.68 12.35
CA ALA A 107 -17.41 11.78 13.79
C ALA A 107 -18.42 11.07 14.70
N THR A 108 -19.22 10.13 14.18
CA THR A 108 -20.14 9.32 14.96
C THR A 108 -19.57 7.94 15.29
N GLN A 109 -20.12 7.26 16.30
CA GLN A 109 -19.70 5.90 16.64
C GLN A 109 -19.87 4.92 15.46
N ALA A 110 -20.85 5.17 14.59
CA ALA A 110 -21.06 4.38 13.38
C ALA A 110 -19.95 4.54 12.34
N ALA A 111 -19.23 5.67 12.33
CA ALA A 111 -18.11 5.94 11.41
C ALA A 111 -16.81 5.21 11.76
N ILE A 112 -16.69 4.63 12.96
CA ILE A 112 -15.46 3.95 13.40
C ILE A 112 -15.17 2.71 12.55
N ALA A 113 -16.17 1.85 12.36
CA ALA A 113 -16.04 0.63 11.56
C ALA A 113 -15.63 0.90 10.09
N PRO A 114 -16.31 1.78 9.32
CA PRO A 114 -15.93 2.08 7.95
C PRO A 114 -14.59 2.80 7.85
N ALA A 115 -14.24 3.68 8.79
CA ALA A 115 -12.94 4.35 8.82
C ALA A 115 -11.78 3.35 8.98
N MET A 116 -11.93 2.40 9.91
CA MET A 116 -10.95 1.33 10.10
C MET A 116 -10.90 0.39 8.90
N ALA A 117 -12.05 0.03 8.32
CA ALA A 117 -12.11 -0.82 7.13
C ALA A 117 -11.36 -0.19 5.95
N GLN A 118 -11.54 1.12 5.71
CA GLN A 118 -10.86 1.83 4.64
C GLN A 118 -9.34 1.91 4.87
N ALA A 119 -8.91 2.19 6.10
CA ALA A 119 -7.49 2.16 6.45
C ALA A 119 -6.87 0.76 6.22
N PHE A 120 -7.59 -0.32 6.54
CA PHE A 120 -7.13 -1.68 6.24
C PHE A 120 -7.10 -2.00 4.74
N VAL A 121 -7.91 -1.36 3.89
CA VAL A 121 -7.78 -1.51 2.43
C VAL A 121 -6.50 -0.83 1.94
N SER A 122 -6.20 0.38 2.41
CA SER A 122 -4.99 1.14 2.05
C SER A 122 -3.67 0.48 2.46
N TRP A 123 -3.64 -0.23 3.59
CA TRP A 123 -2.43 -0.90 4.11
C TRP A 123 -2.48 -2.43 4.00
N GLY A 124 -3.62 -2.98 3.60
CA GLY A 124 -3.85 -4.42 3.53
C GLY A 124 -3.30 -5.06 2.26
N MET A 125 -3.80 -6.24 1.95
CA MET A 125 -3.24 -7.07 0.87
C MET A 125 -3.35 -6.47 -0.53
N VAL A 126 -4.31 -5.58 -0.79
CA VAL A 126 -4.52 -5.00 -2.13
C VAL A 126 -3.51 -3.89 -2.42
N HIS A 127 -3.27 -3.00 -1.45
CA HIS A 127 -2.37 -1.86 -1.60
C HIS A 127 -0.97 -2.14 -1.03
N GLY A 128 -0.81 -2.84 0.09
CA GLY A 128 0.52 -3.18 0.64
C GLY A 128 1.42 -3.97 -0.33
N LEU A 129 0.81 -4.62 -1.33
CA LEU A 129 1.49 -5.43 -2.34
C LEU A 129 2.39 -4.67 -3.31
N TYR A 130 2.08 -3.40 -3.64
CA TYR A 130 2.88 -2.64 -4.62
C TYR A 130 4.22 -2.15 -4.04
N SER A 131 4.28 -1.95 -2.72
CA SER A 131 5.49 -1.50 -2.00
C SER A 131 6.57 -2.57 -1.96
N VAL A 132 6.18 -3.83 -2.16
CA VAL A 132 7.09 -4.97 -2.21
C VAL A 132 7.39 -5.29 -3.68
N ARG A 133 8.67 -5.20 -4.07
CA ARG A 133 9.11 -5.59 -5.43
C ARG A 133 8.59 -7.00 -5.76
N PRO A 134 8.31 -7.33 -7.03
CA PRO A 134 7.77 -8.65 -7.41
C PRO A 134 8.56 -9.84 -6.84
N VAL A 135 9.89 -9.72 -6.76
CA VAL A 135 10.80 -10.73 -6.16
C VAL A 135 10.66 -10.81 -4.63
N GLN A 136 10.53 -9.66 -3.96
CA GLN A 136 10.26 -9.63 -2.52
C GLN A 136 8.89 -10.23 -2.22
N LEU A 137 7.91 -9.95 -3.06
CA LEU A 137 6.54 -10.45 -2.93
C LEU A 137 6.48 -11.97 -3.05
N TYR A 138 7.20 -12.50 -4.04
CA TYR A 138 7.43 -13.94 -4.18
C TYR A 138 8.01 -14.54 -2.89
N SER A 139 9.07 -13.93 -2.33
CA SER A 139 9.68 -14.40 -1.09
C SER A 139 8.70 -14.28 0.10
N CYS A 140 7.91 -13.21 0.14
CA CYS A 140 6.97 -12.90 1.21
C CYS A 140 5.85 -13.94 1.27
N MET A 141 5.21 -14.21 0.14
CA MET A 141 4.16 -15.23 0.04
C MET A 141 4.70 -16.65 0.24
N ARG A 142 5.92 -16.96 -0.22
CA ARG A 142 6.55 -18.27 0.02
C ARG A 142 6.69 -18.55 1.51
N SER A 143 7.22 -17.59 2.28
CA SER A 143 7.41 -17.79 3.72
C SER A 143 6.09 -17.83 4.49
N ILE A 144 5.06 -17.11 4.05
CA ILE A 144 3.70 -17.19 4.64
C ILE A 144 3.07 -18.57 4.39
N ILE A 145 3.24 -19.14 3.18
CA ILE A 145 2.53 -20.38 2.79
C ILE A 145 3.30 -21.66 3.12
N LYS A 146 4.64 -21.65 3.03
CA LYS A 146 5.47 -22.88 3.07
C LYS A 146 6.52 -22.88 4.17
N GLY A 147 6.61 -21.80 4.95
CA GLY A 147 7.72 -21.60 5.87
C GLY A 147 9.05 -21.37 5.15
N CYS A 148 9.95 -20.65 5.80
CA CYS A 148 11.32 -20.46 5.31
C CYS A 148 12.03 -21.83 5.33
N GLN A 149 12.20 -22.46 4.17
CA GLN A 149 13.13 -23.56 3.94
C GLN A 149 14.10 -23.21 2.82
#